data_AF-A0A832GWG6-F1
#
_entry.id   AF-A0A832GWG6-F1
#
_cell.length_a   1.000
_cell.length_b   1.000
_cell.length_c   1.000
_cell.angle_alpha   90.00
_cell.angle_beta   90.00
_cell.angle_gamma   90.00
#
_symmetry.space_group_name_H-M   'P 1'
#
loop_
_entity.id
_entity.type
_entity.pdbx_description
1 polymer ?
#
loop_
_entity_poly.entity_id
_entity_poly.type
_entity_poly.pdbx_seq_one_letter_code
_entity_poly.pdbx_strand_id
1 'polypeptide(L)'
;MGRLMEESEKLVEEARSALRQLSDLQYELRDYERRRGEILRMYSTGQISKEVFDGLMGELKQKMYPLVRRYFELKAKLRALESQLRLVVTRLSVEAKASESSVYRASFERDQRVRQALSRVGSALEDVQRELRSADVERELRMLDVLLDALPKEEMDVWRSALSEVVEAWSRTRLSYAGRIEEIERRIENLSDSLRELEVRFAVGEFEQGEYEVRKSAIEREIGELQAQLEALQEKLEDLDLIAARCRELLSR
;
A
#
# COMPACT_ATOMS: atom_id res chain seq x y z
N MET A 1 -10.70 -15.31 -35.27
CA MET A 1 -11.84 -15.00 -34.38
C MET A 1 -12.05 -16.06 -33.31
N GLY A 2 -12.30 -17.34 -33.66
CA GLY A 2 -12.48 -18.41 -32.64
C GLY A 2 -11.31 -18.51 -31.64
N ARG A 3 -10.07 -18.53 -32.13
CA ARG A 3 -8.87 -18.53 -31.26
C ARG A 3 -8.74 -17.28 -30.37
N LEU A 4 -9.02 -16.10 -30.91
CA LEU A 4 -8.90 -14.84 -30.15
C LEU A 4 -9.94 -14.74 -29.04
N MET A 5 -11.15 -15.27 -29.28
CA MET A 5 -12.20 -15.34 -28.25
C MET A 5 -11.86 -16.37 -27.18
N GLU A 6 -11.37 -17.55 -27.57
CA GLU A 6 -10.94 -18.59 -26.62
C GLU A 6 -9.73 -18.15 -25.78
N GLU A 7 -8.75 -17.49 -26.40
CA GLU A 7 -7.61 -16.87 -25.72
C GLU A 7 -8.09 -15.78 -24.74
N SER A 8 -9.06 -14.97 -25.13
CA SER A 8 -9.61 -13.92 -24.26
C SER A 8 -10.36 -14.48 -23.05
N GLU A 9 -11.10 -15.57 -23.22
CA GLU A 9 -11.83 -16.21 -22.12
C GLU A 9 -10.87 -16.86 -21.12
N LYS A 10 -9.84 -17.57 -21.61
CA LYS A 10 -8.78 -18.14 -20.76
C LYS A 10 -8.07 -17.06 -19.94
N LEU A 11 -7.69 -15.94 -20.55
CA LEU A 11 -7.05 -14.83 -19.85
C LEU A 11 -7.94 -14.21 -18.77
N VAL A 12 -9.24 -14.08 -19.04
CA VAL A 12 -10.21 -13.57 -18.05
C VAL A 12 -10.34 -14.53 -16.87
N GLU A 13 -10.40 -15.84 -17.12
CA GLU A 13 -10.46 -16.85 -16.06
C GLU A 13 -9.18 -16.87 -15.23
N GLU A 14 -8.01 -16.81 -15.87
CA GLU A 14 -6.72 -16.74 -15.19
C GLU A 14 -6.59 -15.49 -14.32
N ALA A 15 -7.00 -14.32 -14.84
CA ALA A 15 -7.02 -13.07 -14.08
C ALA A 15 -7.93 -13.14 -12.86
N ARG A 16 -9.16 -13.66 -13.03
CA ARG A 16 -10.10 -13.84 -11.92
C ARG A 16 -9.57 -14.84 -10.88
N SER A 17 -8.94 -15.92 -11.32
CA SER A 17 -8.32 -16.89 -10.41
C SER A 17 -7.16 -16.26 -9.64
N ALA A 18 -6.29 -15.50 -10.30
CA ALA A 18 -5.18 -14.82 -9.64
C ALA A 18 -5.66 -13.77 -8.63
N LEU A 19 -6.70 -12.99 -8.98
CA LEU A 19 -7.32 -12.02 -8.07
C LEU A 19 -7.89 -12.69 -6.82
N ARG A 20 -8.60 -13.82 -6.96
CA ARG A 20 -9.11 -14.58 -5.81
C ARG A 20 -7.99 -15.06 -4.91
N GLN A 21 -6.97 -15.69 -5.50
CA GLN A 21 -5.81 -16.17 -4.76
C GLN A 21 -5.08 -15.04 -4.02
N LEU A 22 -4.98 -13.86 -4.63
CA LEU A 22 -4.38 -12.70 -3.98
C LEU A 22 -5.26 -12.20 -2.81
N SER A 23 -6.57 -12.15 -2.99
CA SER A 23 -7.51 -11.76 -1.93
C SER A 23 -7.44 -12.71 -0.73
N ASP A 24 -7.42 -14.02 -0.98
CA ASP A 24 -7.30 -15.04 0.07
C ASP A 24 -5.98 -14.87 0.83
N LEU A 25 -4.88 -14.68 0.10
CA LEU A 25 -3.57 -14.46 0.67
C LEU A 25 -3.48 -13.15 1.48
N GLN A 26 -4.12 -12.09 1.01
CA GLN A 26 -4.18 -10.83 1.76
C GLN A 26 -4.91 -10.99 3.09
N TYR A 27 -5.94 -11.84 3.15
CA TYR A 27 -6.64 -12.18 4.39
C TYR A 27 -5.71 -12.91 5.36
N GLU A 28 -4.97 -13.91 4.89
CA GLU A 28 -3.97 -14.60 5.70
C GLU A 28 -2.92 -13.62 6.24
N LEU A 29 -2.36 -12.77 5.37
CA LEU A 29 -1.35 -11.76 5.74
C LEU A 29 -1.86 -10.76 6.79
N ARG A 30 -3.18 -10.49 6.87
CA ARG A 30 -3.74 -9.60 7.91
C ARG A 30 -3.65 -10.22 9.30
N ASP A 31 -3.79 -11.53 9.42
CA ASP A 31 -3.60 -12.22 10.70
C ASP A 31 -2.15 -12.11 11.18
N TYR A 32 -1.19 -12.19 10.27
CA TYR A 32 0.23 -11.98 10.58
C TYR A 32 0.52 -10.57 11.07
N GLU A 33 -0.04 -9.56 10.41
CA GLU A 33 0.12 -8.16 10.84
C GLU A 33 -0.46 -7.92 12.23
N ARG A 34 -1.60 -8.53 12.54
CA ARG A 34 -2.20 -8.47 13.88
C ARG A 34 -1.27 -9.09 14.93
N ARG A 35 -0.76 -10.29 14.69
CA ARG A 35 0.18 -10.96 15.61
C ARG A 35 1.48 -10.18 15.78
N ARG A 36 2.01 -9.61 14.69
CA ARG A 36 3.18 -8.72 14.75
C ARG A 36 2.92 -7.53 15.67
N GLY A 37 1.76 -6.89 15.52
CA GLY A 37 1.34 -5.77 16.38
C GLY A 37 1.15 -6.15 17.84
N GLU A 38 0.71 -7.37 18.14
CA GLU A 38 0.64 -7.90 19.50
C GLU A 38 2.03 -8.08 20.11
N ILE A 39 2.95 -8.72 19.39
CA ILE A 39 4.33 -8.93 19.86
C ILE A 39 5.03 -7.59 20.14
N LEU A 40 4.88 -6.60 19.25
CA LEU A 40 5.42 -5.25 19.44
C LEU A 40 4.85 -4.58 20.69
N ARG A 41 3.53 -4.69 20.92
CA ARG A 41 2.90 -4.14 22.13
C ARG A 41 3.39 -4.81 23.40
N MET A 42 3.54 -6.13 23.40
CA MET A 42 4.06 -6.86 24.56
C MET A 42 5.50 -6.42 24.89
N TYR A 43 6.31 -6.17 23.87
CA TYR A 43 7.67 -5.69 24.06
C TYR A 43 7.72 -4.24 24.55
N SER A 44 6.96 -3.32 23.92
CA SER A 44 6.97 -1.91 24.32
C SER A 44 6.41 -1.67 25.73
N THR A 45 5.49 -2.54 26.19
CA THR A 45 4.96 -2.52 27.56
C THR A 45 5.83 -3.25 28.57
N GLY A 46 6.97 -3.83 28.14
CA GLY A 46 7.89 -4.57 29.01
C GLY A 46 7.37 -5.92 29.50
N GLN A 47 6.29 -6.45 28.90
CA GLN A 47 5.72 -7.75 29.27
C GLN A 47 6.62 -8.93 28.86
N ILE A 48 7.45 -8.74 27.84
CA ILE A 48 8.40 -9.74 27.35
C ILE A 48 9.80 -9.16 27.27
N SER A 49 10.80 -10.01 27.48
CA SER A 49 12.21 -9.65 27.31
C SER A 49 12.57 -9.51 25.84
N LYS A 50 13.70 -8.84 25.56
CA LYS A 50 14.22 -8.70 24.19
C LYS A 50 14.49 -10.05 23.53
N GLU A 51 15.03 -11.01 24.27
CA GLU A 51 15.29 -12.37 23.76
C GLU A 51 14.01 -13.08 23.32
N VAL A 52 12.94 -12.97 24.12
CA VAL A 52 11.63 -13.54 23.78
C VAL A 52 11.01 -12.81 22.59
N PHE A 53 11.12 -11.49 22.54
CA PHE A 53 10.67 -10.69 21.39
C PHE A 53 11.37 -11.12 20.09
N ASP A 54 12.70 -11.21 20.09
CA ASP A 54 13.48 -11.60 18.93
C ASP A 54 13.13 -13.02 18.47
N GLY A 55 12.92 -13.95 19.41
CA GLY A 55 12.47 -15.32 19.13
C GLY A 55 11.08 -15.36 18.47
N LEU A 56 10.09 -14.69 19.05
CA LEU A 56 8.72 -14.64 18.51
C LEU A 56 8.67 -13.96 17.14
N MET A 57 9.43 -12.87 16.96
CA MET A 57 9.55 -12.18 15.68
C MET A 57 10.24 -13.06 14.63
N GLY A 58 11.28 -13.80 15.01
CA GLY A 58 11.94 -14.76 14.12
C GLY A 58 11.00 -15.85 13.63
N GLU A 59 10.24 -16.48 14.54
CA GLU A 59 9.23 -17.48 14.18
C GLU A 59 8.13 -16.91 13.27
N LEU A 60 7.68 -15.69 13.57
CA LEU A 60 6.67 -15.01 12.77
C LEU A 60 7.20 -14.74 11.34
N LYS A 61 8.44 -14.24 11.22
CA LYS A 61 9.10 -14.00 9.93
C LYS A 61 9.22 -15.29 9.12
N GLN A 62 9.65 -16.39 9.76
CA GLN A 62 9.76 -17.71 9.09
C GLN A 62 8.42 -18.21 8.54
N LYS A 63 7.34 -18.10 9.33
CA LYS A 63 5.99 -18.48 8.89
C LYS A 63 5.46 -17.57 7.78
N MET A 64 5.83 -16.29 7.81
CA MET A 64 5.33 -15.29 6.88
C MET A 64 6.07 -15.31 5.52
N TYR A 65 7.35 -15.70 5.50
CA TYR A 65 8.17 -15.78 4.28
C TYR A 65 7.46 -16.42 3.07
N PRO A 66 6.94 -17.66 3.15
CA PRO A 66 6.31 -18.30 1.98
C PRO A 66 5.06 -17.57 1.48
N LEU A 67 4.32 -16.92 2.38
CA LEU A 67 3.12 -16.15 2.03
C LEU A 67 3.49 -14.85 1.33
N VAL A 68 4.50 -14.15 1.84
CA VAL A 68 4.98 -12.93 1.21
C VAL A 68 5.59 -13.22 -0.16
N ARG A 69 6.37 -14.29 -0.29
CA ARG A 69 6.90 -14.73 -1.58
C ARG A 69 5.77 -14.94 -2.59
N ARG A 70 4.75 -15.70 -2.20
CA ARG A 70 3.56 -15.95 -3.02
C ARG A 70 2.80 -14.66 -3.37
N TYR A 71 2.79 -13.68 -2.46
CA TYR A 71 2.12 -12.39 -2.68
C TYR A 71 2.75 -11.65 -3.83
N PHE A 72 4.07 -11.47 -3.81
CA PHE A 72 4.76 -10.77 -4.87
C PHE A 72 4.81 -11.57 -6.18
N GLU A 73 4.85 -12.90 -6.14
CA GLU A 73 4.68 -13.76 -7.32
C GLU A 73 3.31 -13.55 -7.98
N LEU A 74 2.23 -13.53 -7.19
CA LEU A 74 0.87 -13.26 -7.68
C LEU A 74 0.74 -11.83 -8.22
N LYS A 75 1.36 -10.85 -7.55
CA LYS A 75 1.40 -9.46 -8.02
C LYS A 75 2.11 -9.35 -9.37
N ALA A 76 3.25 -10.01 -9.53
CA ALA A 76 3.97 -10.08 -10.81
C ALA A 76 3.14 -10.77 -11.90
N LYS A 77 2.44 -11.87 -11.56
CA LYS A 77 1.52 -12.55 -12.47
C LYS A 77 0.38 -11.63 -12.91
N LEU A 78 -0.21 -10.86 -11.99
CA LEU A 78 -1.26 -9.88 -12.30
C LEU A 78 -0.76 -8.77 -13.22
N ARG A 79 0.48 -8.29 -13.05
CA ARG A 79 1.13 -7.32 -13.96
C ARG A 79 1.28 -7.88 -15.38
N ALA A 80 1.67 -9.15 -15.50
CA ALA A 80 1.77 -9.82 -16.79
C ALA A 80 0.38 -9.97 -17.46
N LEU A 81 -0.62 -10.40 -16.69
CA LEU A 81 -2.01 -10.54 -17.16
C LEU A 81 -2.60 -9.18 -17.54
N GLU A 82 -2.32 -8.12 -16.79
CA GLU A 82 -2.73 -6.75 -17.13
C GLU A 82 -2.25 -6.36 -18.54
N SER A 83 -0.97 -6.63 -18.82
CA SER A 83 -0.36 -6.34 -20.12
C SER A 83 -1.00 -7.14 -21.25
N GLN A 84 -1.26 -8.43 -21.02
CA GLN A 84 -1.94 -9.30 -21.99
C GLN A 84 -3.39 -8.87 -22.24
N LEU A 85 -4.15 -8.57 -21.18
CA LEU A 85 -5.53 -8.10 -21.27
C LEU A 85 -5.61 -6.76 -22.04
N ARG A 86 -4.70 -5.81 -21.77
CA ARG A 86 -4.63 -4.54 -22.54
C ARG A 86 -4.43 -4.77 -24.04
N LEU A 87 -3.56 -5.71 -24.43
CA LEU A 87 -3.35 -6.07 -25.83
C LEU A 87 -4.62 -6.66 -26.46
N VAL A 88 -5.32 -7.55 -25.74
CA VAL A 88 -6.56 -8.16 -26.21
C VAL A 88 -7.68 -7.12 -26.34
N VAL A 89 -7.86 -6.23 -25.37
CA VAL A 89 -8.83 -5.12 -25.46
C VAL A 89 -8.53 -4.25 -26.68
N THR A 90 -7.26 -3.93 -26.94
CA THR A 90 -6.87 -3.13 -28.10
C THR A 90 -7.22 -3.84 -29.40
N ARG A 91 -6.91 -5.14 -29.53
CA ARG A 91 -7.25 -5.94 -30.71
C ARG A 91 -8.76 -6.03 -30.93
N LEU A 92 -9.54 -6.35 -29.89
CA LEU A 92 -11.00 -6.43 -29.95
C LEU A 92 -11.64 -5.07 -30.30
N SER A 93 -11.08 -3.97 -29.81
CA SER A 93 -11.57 -2.61 -30.12
C SER A 93 -11.36 -2.25 -31.59
N VAL A 94 -10.23 -2.64 -32.17
CA VAL A 94 -9.96 -2.46 -33.62
C VAL A 94 -10.92 -3.32 -34.44
N GLU A 95 -11.17 -4.57 -34.04
CA GLU A 95 -12.11 -5.46 -34.73
C GLU A 95 -13.55 -4.97 -34.67
N ALA A 96 -13.99 -4.42 -33.53
CA ALA A 96 -15.31 -3.82 -33.38
C ALA A 96 -15.50 -2.64 -34.36
N LYS A 97 -14.52 -1.73 -34.40
CA LYS A 97 -14.54 -0.57 -35.32
C LYS A 97 -14.49 -0.98 -36.79
N ALA A 98 -13.76 -2.05 -37.13
CA ALA A 98 -13.73 -2.60 -38.48
C ALA A 98 -15.03 -3.33 -38.88
N SER A 99 -15.84 -3.74 -37.91
CA SER A 99 -17.12 -4.43 -38.14
C SER A 99 -18.30 -3.45 -38.30
N GLU A 100 -18.22 -2.26 -37.69
CA GLU A 100 -19.19 -1.17 -37.83
C GLU A 100 -19.29 -0.61 -39.26
N SER A 101 -18.25 -0.81 -40.09
CA SER A 101 -18.26 -0.39 -41.51
C SER A 101 -18.91 -1.40 -42.47
N SER A 102 -19.39 -2.55 -41.99
CA SER A 102 -19.94 -3.65 -42.79
C SER A 102 -21.46 -3.82 -42.60
N VAL A 103 -22.23 -3.78 -43.71
CA VAL A 103 -23.71 -3.65 -43.73
C VAL A 103 -24.47 -4.99 -43.59
N TYR A 104 -23.80 -6.14 -43.42
CA TYR A 104 -24.45 -7.47 -43.50
C TYR A 104 -24.94 -8.03 -42.15
N ARG A 105 -26.05 -8.80 -42.12
CA ARG A 105 -26.58 -9.47 -40.89
C ARG A 105 -25.60 -10.41 -40.18
N ALA A 106 -24.71 -11.10 -40.91
CA ALA A 106 -23.63 -11.90 -40.33
C ALA A 106 -22.61 -11.03 -39.55
N SER A 107 -22.59 -9.73 -39.81
CA SER A 107 -21.86 -8.72 -39.05
C SER A 107 -22.48 -8.47 -37.67
N PHE A 108 -23.81 -8.60 -37.51
CA PHE A 108 -24.49 -8.25 -36.25
C PHE A 108 -24.21 -9.26 -35.13
N GLU A 109 -24.37 -10.57 -35.38
CA GLU A 109 -24.03 -11.59 -34.37
C GLU A 109 -22.54 -11.58 -34.02
N ARG A 110 -21.69 -11.31 -35.03
CA ARG A 110 -20.25 -11.15 -34.86
C ARG A 110 -19.93 -9.93 -34.00
N ASP A 111 -20.54 -8.79 -34.28
CA ASP A 111 -20.37 -7.54 -33.53
C ASP A 111 -20.84 -7.71 -32.08
N GLN A 112 -21.99 -8.34 -31.86
CA GLN A 112 -22.49 -8.61 -30.51
C GLN A 112 -21.53 -9.49 -29.70
N ARG A 113 -20.95 -10.54 -30.31
CA ARG A 113 -19.95 -11.38 -29.66
C ARG A 113 -18.67 -10.61 -29.33
N VAL A 114 -18.16 -9.80 -30.26
CA VAL A 114 -16.97 -8.97 -30.03
C VAL A 114 -17.22 -7.96 -28.90
N ARG A 115 -18.39 -7.30 -28.87
CA ARG A 115 -18.77 -6.38 -27.78
C ARG A 115 -18.87 -7.08 -26.43
N GLN A 116 -19.44 -8.29 -26.38
CA GLN A 116 -19.52 -9.08 -25.15
C GLN A 116 -18.13 -9.49 -24.64
N ALA A 117 -17.24 -9.96 -25.52
CA ALA A 117 -15.87 -10.27 -25.15
C ALA A 117 -15.13 -9.01 -24.68
N LEU A 118 -15.26 -7.89 -25.39
CA LEU A 118 -14.66 -6.62 -25.02
C LEU A 118 -15.12 -6.14 -23.63
N SER A 119 -16.41 -6.27 -23.32
CA SER A 119 -16.94 -5.96 -21.99
C SER A 119 -16.35 -6.86 -20.90
N ARG A 120 -16.26 -8.17 -21.14
CA ARG A 120 -15.70 -9.13 -20.16
C ARG A 120 -14.21 -8.91 -19.91
N VAL A 121 -13.42 -8.78 -20.98
CA VAL A 121 -11.97 -8.53 -20.90
C VAL A 121 -11.71 -7.15 -20.29
N GLY A 122 -12.50 -6.14 -20.67
CA GLY A 122 -12.43 -4.79 -20.10
C GLY A 122 -12.69 -4.79 -18.59
N SER A 123 -13.76 -5.46 -18.13
CA SER A 123 -14.05 -5.62 -16.71
C SER A 123 -12.92 -6.34 -15.96
N ALA A 124 -12.39 -7.44 -16.51
CA ALA A 124 -11.28 -8.15 -15.88
C ALA A 124 -10.02 -7.27 -15.79
N LEU A 125 -9.72 -6.49 -16.84
CA LEU A 125 -8.61 -5.55 -16.84
C LEU A 125 -8.79 -4.46 -15.77
N GLU A 126 -9.98 -3.89 -15.66
CA GLU A 126 -10.29 -2.88 -14.65
C GLU A 126 -10.13 -3.42 -13.23
N ASP A 127 -10.58 -4.66 -12.98
CA ASP A 127 -10.44 -5.30 -11.67
C ASP A 127 -8.96 -5.55 -11.32
N VAL A 128 -8.16 -6.06 -12.28
CA VAL A 128 -6.71 -6.22 -12.10
C VAL A 128 -6.02 -4.88 -11.83
N GLN A 129 -6.38 -3.84 -12.58
CA GLN A 129 -5.83 -2.50 -12.38
C GLN A 129 -6.24 -1.85 -11.06
N ARG A 130 -7.45 -2.13 -10.59
CA ARG A 130 -7.92 -1.66 -9.29
C ARG A 130 -7.07 -2.29 -8.20
N GLU A 131 -6.92 -3.62 -8.23
CA GLU A 131 -6.16 -4.37 -7.24
C GLU A 131 -4.68 -3.96 -7.18
N LEU A 132 -4.03 -3.81 -8.33
CA LEU A 132 -2.63 -3.36 -8.40
C LEU A 132 -2.43 -1.91 -7.93
N ARG A 133 -3.46 -1.07 -7.99
CA ARG A 133 -3.42 0.33 -7.51
C ARG A 133 -3.78 0.48 -6.04
N SER A 134 -4.59 -0.43 -5.49
CA SER A 134 -4.99 -0.41 -4.08
C SER A 134 -3.96 -1.05 -3.14
N ALA A 135 -2.81 -1.49 -3.66
CA ALA A 135 -1.74 -2.05 -2.86
C ALA A 135 -1.22 -1.01 -1.84
N ASP A 136 -1.26 -1.38 -0.56
CA ASP A 136 -0.73 -0.55 0.53
C ASP A 136 0.79 -0.68 0.58
N VAL A 137 1.46 0.40 0.20
CA VAL A 137 2.93 0.48 0.09
C VAL A 137 3.63 0.24 1.42
N GLU A 138 3.05 0.68 2.54
CA GLU A 138 3.68 0.50 3.86
C GLU A 138 3.68 -0.97 4.24
N ARG A 139 2.57 -1.63 3.98
CA ARG A 139 2.42 -3.07 4.15
C ARG A 139 3.38 -3.83 3.23
N GLU A 140 3.49 -3.42 1.97
CA GLU A 140 4.43 -4.03 1.03
C GLU A 140 5.90 -3.84 1.45
N LEU A 141 6.29 -2.68 2.00
CA LEU A 141 7.62 -2.49 2.57
C LEU A 141 7.87 -3.44 3.74
N ARG A 142 6.95 -3.56 4.70
CA ARG A 142 7.10 -4.50 5.82
C ARG A 142 7.19 -5.95 5.35
N MET A 143 6.45 -6.30 4.30
CA MET A 143 6.56 -7.59 3.65
C MET A 143 7.93 -7.81 2.99
N LEU A 144 8.45 -6.80 2.29
CA LEU A 144 9.79 -6.85 1.72
C LEU A 144 10.86 -7.05 2.77
N ASP A 145 10.76 -6.42 3.95
CA ASP A 145 11.73 -6.65 5.04
C ASP A 145 11.85 -8.15 5.39
N VAL A 146 10.71 -8.85 5.44
CA VAL A 146 10.67 -10.29 5.71
C VAL A 146 11.22 -11.12 4.57
N LEU A 147 11.00 -10.70 3.32
CA LEU A 147 11.64 -11.36 2.18
C LEU A 147 13.15 -11.17 2.21
N LEU A 148 13.63 -9.94 2.40
CA LEU A 148 15.04 -9.58 2.33
C LEU A 148 15.88 -10.28 3.39
N ASP A 149 15.31 -10.62 4.54
CA ASP A 149 15.99 -11.40 5.58
C ASP A 149 16.24 -12.85 5.19
N ALA A 150 15.40 -13.41 4.32
CA ALA A 150 15.41 -14.83 3.96
C ALA A 150 15.80 -15.06 2.49
N LEU A 151 16.05 -14.00 1.71
CA LEU A 151 16.28 -14.11 0.28
C LEU A 151 17.71 -14.62 -0.02
N PRO A 152 17.85 -15.72 -0.79
CA PRO A 152 19.14 -16.10 -1.35
C PRO A 152 19.63 -15.00 -2.31
N LYS A 153 20.94 -14.74 -2.33
CA LYS A 153 21.52 -13.71 -3.21
C LYS A 153 21.27 -14.02 -4.70
N GLU A 154 21.14 -15.30 -5.03
CA GLU A 154 20.92 -15.79 -6.40
C GLU A 154 19.51 -15.47 -6.93
N GLU A 155 18.52 -15.27 -6.05
CA GLU A 155 17.15 -14.92 -6.46
C GLU A 155 16.93 -13.41 -6.60
N MET A 156 17.92 -12.57 -6.23
CA MET A 156 17.77 -11.11 -6.17
C MET A 156 17.28 -10.48 -7.47
N ASP A 157 17.75 -10.96 -8.62
CA ASP A 157 17.35 -10.42 -9.92
C ASP A 157 15.87 -10.68 -10.24
N VAL A 158 15.29 -11.78 -9.72
CA VAL A 158 13.87 -12.08 -9.85
C VAL A 158 13.03 -11.04 -9.11
N TRP A 159 13.53 -10.54 -7.99
CA TRP A 159 12.82 -9.60 -7.12
C TRP A 159 13.15 -8.13 -7.39
N ARG A 160 14.15 -7.84 -8.22
CA ARG A 160 14.58 -6.48 -8.58
C ARG A 160 13.41 -5.60 -9.05
N SER A 161 12.51 -6.15 -9.88
CA SER A 161 11.32 -5.43 -10.35
C SER A 161 10.32 -5.14 -9.22
N ALA A 162 10.10 -6.09 -8.32
CA ALA A 162 9.18 -5.91 -7.20
C ALA A 162 9.71 -4.88 -6.19
N LEU A 163 11.02 -4.95 -5.88
CA LEU A 163 11.71 -3.99 -5.03
C LEU A 163 11.63 -2.57 -5.60
N SER A 164 11.93 -2.40 -6.90
CA SER A 164 11.86 -1.08 -7.55
C SER A 164 10.45 -0.49 -7.49
N GLU A 165 9.43 -1.31 -7.79
CA GLU A 165 8.03 -0.87 -7.78
C GLU A 165 7.60 -0.35 -6.40
N VAL A 166 7.91 -1.10 -5.33
CA VAL A 166 7.53 -0.70 -3.96
C VAL A 166 8.31 0.52 -3.49
N VAL A 167 9.61 0.61 -3.79
CA VAL A 167 10.44 1.77 -3.41
C VAL A 167 10.00 3.04 -4.14
N GLU A 168 9.65 2.95 -5.42
CA GLU A 168 9.09 4.07 -6.18
C GLU A 168 7.74 4.51 -5.63
N ALA A 169 6.87 3.55 -5.31
CA ALA A 169 5.58 3.83 -4.68
C ALA A 169 5.78 4.50 -3.31
N TRP A 170 6.75 4.03 -2.51
CA TRP A 170 7.10 4.62 -1.22
C TRP A 170 7.58 6.06 -1.37
N SER A 171 8.44 6.32 -2.36
CA SER A 171 8.93 7.68 -2.60
C SER A 171 7.80 8.67 -2.86
N ARG A 172 6.69 8.23 -3.49
CA ARG A 172 5.49 9.05 -3.68
C ARG A 172 4.68 9.21 -2.40
N THR A 173 4.46 8.12 -1.66
CA THR A 173 3.71 8.14 -0.40
C THR A 173 4.44 8.94 0.69
N ARG A 174 5.77 8.87 0.75
CA ARG A 174 6.61 9.63 1.69
C ARG A 174 6.40 11.14 1.60
N LEU A 175 6.07 11.66 0.41
CA LEU A 175 5.74 13.09 0.25
C LEU A 175 4.45 13.48 0.98
N SER A 176 3.45 12.59 1.06
CA SER A 176 2.23 12.88 1.82
C SER A 176 2.49 12.88 3.32
N TYR A 177 3.40 12.03 3.80
CA TYR A 177 3.87 12.07 5.18
C TYR A 177 4.58 13.38 5.52
N ALA A 178 5.45 13.86 4.64
CA ALA A 178 6.13 15.15 4.82
C ALA A 178 5.11 16.30 4.95
N GLY A 179 4.07 16.32 4.10
CA GLY A 179 3.00 17.31 4.21
C GLY A 179 2.20 17.25 5.52
N ARG A 180 1.94 16.04 6.03
CA ARG A 180 1.26 15.85 7.34
C ARG A 180 2.13 16.29 8.51
N ILE A 181 3.43 16.03 8.46
CA ILE A 181 4.40 16.49 9.46
C ILE A 181 4.39 18.01 9.50
N GLU A 182 4.53 18.68 8.34
CA GLU A 182 4.51 20.14 8.25
C GLU A 182 3.20 20.74 8.76
N GLU A 183 2.06 20.10 8.49
CA GLU A 183 0.75 20.52 9.01
C GLU A 183 0.70 20.47 10.54
N ILE A 184 1.17 19.38 11.15
CA ILE A 184 1.21 19.23 12.60
C ILE A 184 2.16 20.25 13.23
N GLU A 185 3.35 20.43 12.67
CA GLU A 185 4.33 21.43 13.12
C GLU A 185 3.73 22.84 13.10
N ARG A 186 3.04 23.21 12.01
CA ARG A 186 2.36 24.52 11.90
C ARG A 186 1.23 24.68 12.93
N ARG A 187 0.48 23.61 13.23
CA ARG A 187 -0.56 23.65 14.28
C ARG A 187 0.05 23.85 15.66
N ILE A 188 1.15 23.16 15.98
CA ILE A 188 1.88 23.34 17.23
C ILE A 188 2.39 24.78 17.36
N GLU A 189 2.93 25.36 16.28
CA GLU A 189 3.39 26.76 16.26
C GLU A 189 2.23 27.73 16.54
N ASN A 190 1.09 27.60 15.84
CA ASN A 190 -0.09 28.44 16.05
C ASN A 190 -0.64 28.35 17.49
N LEU A 191 -0.67 27.15 18.07
CA LEU A 191 -1.10 26.95 19.46
C LEU A 191 -0.10 27.55 20.44
N SER A 192 1.19 27.47 20.14
CA SER A 192 2.25 28.10 20.95
C SER A 192 2.13 29.63 20.94
N ASP A 193 1.80 30.23 19.79
CA ASP A 193 1.53 31.67 19.71
C ASP A 193 0.24 32.05 20.43
N SER A 194 -0.81 31.22 20.34
CA SER A 194 -2.05 31.41 21.11
C SER A 194 -1.81 31.33 22.62
N LEU A 195 -0.90 30.46 23.06
CA LEU A 195 -0.48 30.35 24.45
C LEU A 195 0.23 31.63 24.91
N ARG A 196 1.16 32.17 24.11
CA ARG A 196 1.83 33.45 24.40
C ARG A 196 0.84 34.61 24.46
N GLU A 197 -0.13 34.67 23.55
CA GLU A 197 -1.18 35.70 23.59
C GLU A 197 -2.00 35.59 24.89
N LEU A 198 -2.39 34.37 25.27
CA LEU A 198 -3.13 34.11 26.51
C LEU A 198 -2.35 34.58 27.74
N GLU A 199 -1.03 34.31 27.80
CA GLU A 199 -0.14 34.77 28.87
C GLU A 199 -0.08 36.30 28.96
N VAL A 200 0.04 37.00 27.83
CA VAL A 200 0.04 38.47 27.77
C VAL A 200 -1.28 39.04 28.26
N ARG A 201 -2.41 38.51 27.79
CA ARG A 201 -3.75 38.99 28.17
C ARG A 201 -4.05 38.75 29.64
N PHE A 202 -3.60 37.63 30.19
CA PHE A 202 -3.65 37.39 31.63
C PHE A 202 -2.79 38.40 32.41
N ALA A 203 -1.57 38.68 31.95
CA ALA A 203 -0.69 39.66 32.60
C ALA A 203 -1.26 41.09 32.62
N VAL A 204 -2.06 41.46 31.62
CA VAL A 204 -2.78 42.74 31.55
C VAL A 204 -4.09 42.73 32.37
N GLY A 205 -4.47 41.58 32.92
CA GLY A 205 -5.62 41.42 33.82
C GLY A 205 -6.96 41.20 33.10
N GLU A 206 -6.94 40.76 31.84
CA GLU A 206 -8.19 40.47 31.10
C GLU A 206 -8.93 39.22 31.61
N PHE A 207 -8.21 38.32 32.29
CA PHE A 207 -8.75 37.05 32.78
C PHE A 207 -8.52 36.90 34.28
N GLU A 208 -9.48 36.28 34.96
CA GLU A 208 -9.26 35.75 36.29
C GLU A 208 -8.35 34.51 36.23
N GLN A 209 -7.61 34.24 37.31
CA GLN A 209 -6.65 33.14 37.37
C GLN A 209 -7.28 31.78 37.00
N GLY A 210 -8.49 31.50 37.47
CA GLY A 210 -9.18 30.25 37.14
C GLY A 210 -9.48 30.08 35.66
N GLU A 211 -9.88 31.15 34.97
CA GLU A 211 -10.14 31.12 33.53
C GLU A 211 -8.86 30.95 32.71
N TYR A 212 -7.80 31.65 33.11
CA TYR A 212 -6.48 31.50 32.51
C TYR A 212 -5.96 30.06 32.60
N GLU A 213 -5.98 29.46 33.79
CA GLU A 213 -5.46 28.10 34.00
C GLU A 213 -6.22 27.05 33.17
N VAL A 214 -7.55 27.20 33.04
CA VAL A 214 -8.38 26.30 32.21
C VAL A 214 -8.00 26.42 30.74
N ARG A 215 -7.88 27.64 30.22
CA ARG A 215 -7.52 27.89 28.81
C ARG A 215 -6.10 27.42 28.50
N LYS A 216 -5.15 27.72 29.39
CA LYS A 216 -3.76 27.28 29.31
C LYS A 216 -3.68 25.75 29.25
N SER A 217 -4.31 25.08 30.21
CA SER A 217 -4.32 23.61 30.27
C SER A 217 -4.93 22.95 29.03
N ALA A 218 -5.90 23.61 28.39
CA ALA A 218 -6.50 23.12 27.15
C ALA A 218 -5.53 23.21 25.96
N ILE A 219 -4.86 24.35 25.81
CA ILE A 219 -3.85 24.57 24.75
C ILE A 219 -2.66 23.63 24.94
N GLU A 220 -2.12 23.52 26.16
CA GLU A 220 -1.01 22.63 26.48
C GLU A 220 -1.34 21.16 26.21
N ARG A 221 -2.59 20.74 26.49
CA ARG A 221 -3.04 19.39 26.15
C ARG A 221 -3.06 19.15 24.65
N GLU A 222 -3.61 20.09 23.87
CA GLU A 222 -3.64 19.95 22.40
C GLU A 222 -2.23 19.92 21.80
N ILE A 223 -1.32 20.75 22.31
CA ILE A 223 0.11 20.70 21.92
C ILE A 223 0.70 19.33 22.24
N GLY A 224 0.48 18.81 23.44
CA GLY A 224 0.98 17.48 23.84
C GLY A 224 0.44 16.35 22.97
N GLU A 225 -0.85 16.40 22.60
CA GLU A 225 -1.46 15.43 21.68
C GLU A 225 -0.86 15.50 20.27
N LEU A 226 -0.62 16.71 19.76
CA LEU A 226 0.01 16.93 18.45
C LEU A 226 1.48 16.50 18.44
N GLN A 227 2.22 16.74 19.51
CA GLN A 227 3.60 16.28 19.67
C GLN A 227 3.68 14.75 19.67
N ALA A 228 2.81 14.07 20.41
CA ALA A 228 2.75 12.61 20.39
C ALA A 228 2.40 12.04 19.00
N GLN A 229 1.51 12.73 18.25
CA GLN A 229 1.19 12.35 16.87
C GLN A 229 2.39 12.56 15.93
N LEU A 230 3.13 13.65 16.10
CA LEU A 230 4.32 13.96 15.32
C LEU A 230 5.40 12.90 15.54
N GLU A 231 5.71 12.57 16.80
CA GLU A 231 6.68 11.53 17.17
C GLU A 231 6.31 10.17 16.56
N ALA A 232 5.04 9.75 16.71
CA ALA A 232 4.56 8.49 16.15
C ALA A 232 4.64 8.44 14.61
N LEU A 233 4.41 9.57 13.94
CA LEU A 233 4.56 9.67 12.48
C LEU A 233 6.02 9.61 12.05
N GLN A 234 6.91 10.28 12.77
CA GLN A 234 8.34 10.31 12.50
C GLN A 234 8.96 8.93 12.71
N GLU A 235 8.69 8.26 13.84
CA GLU A 235 9.16 6.89 14.12
C GLU A 235 8.71 5.92 13.01
N LYS A 236 7.44 6.01 12.62
CA LYS A 236 6.90 5.19 11.52
C LYS A 236 7.60 5.47 10.19
N LEU A 237 7.94 6.73 9.90
CA LEU A 237 8.61 7.11 8.67
C LEU A 237 10.06 6.62 8.66
N GLU A 238 10.78 6.73 9.78
CA GLU A 238 12.13 6.22 9.95
C GLU A 238 12.20 4.70 9.74
N ASP A 239 11.28 3.96 10.36
CA ASP A 239 11.13 2.51 10.20
C ASP A 239 10.99 2.11 8.72
N LEU A 240 10.10 2.78 7.99
CA LEU A 240 9.83 2.48 6.59
C LEU A 240 10.97 2.95 5.66
N ASP A 241 11.59 4.09 5.97
CA ASP A 241 12.76 4.60 5.24
C ASP A 241 13.97 3.68 5.37
N LEU A 242 14.17 3.05 6.53
CA LEU A 242 15.22 2.06 6.75
C LEU A 242 15.05 0.85 5.82
N ILE A 243 13.83 0.31 5.74
CA ILE A 243 13.50 -0.79 4.84
C ILE A 243 13.72 -0.36 3.39
N ALA A 244 13.21 0.81 2.99
CA ALA A 244 13.36 1.31 1.63
C ALA A 244 14.83 1.60 1.26
N ALA A 245 15.66 2.03 2.22
CA ALA A 245 17.09 2.21 2.03
C ALA A 245 17.79 0.88 1.78
N ARG A 246 17.48 -0.15 2.57
CA ARG A 246 17.98 -1.52 2.36
C ARG A 246 17.59 -2.06 0.99
N CYS A 247 16.33 -1.86 0.55
CA CYS A 247 15.91 -2.21 -0.80
C CYS A 247 16.74 -1.50 -1.87
N ARG A 248 16.99 -0.19 -1.71
CA ARG A 248 17.78 0.60 -2.66
C ARG A 248 19.23 0.16 -2.74
N GLU A 249 19.85 -0.18 -1.61
CA GLU A 249 21.21 -0.71 -1.59
C GLU A 249 21.32 -2.04 -2.34
N LEU A 250 20.30 -2.88 -2.27
CA LEU A 250 20.26 -4.13 -3.02
C LEU A 250 20.01 -3.91 -4.52
N LEU A 251 19.28 -2.86 -4.90
CA LEU A 251 19.05 -2.49 -6.29
C LEU A 251 20.27 -1.87 -6.98
N SER A 252 21.17 -1.24 -6.21
CA SER A 252 22.39 -0.60 -6.72
C SER A 252 23.58 -1.55 -6.88
N ARG A 253 23.45 -2.80 -6.41
CA ARG A 253 24.40 -3.89 -6.61
C ARG A 253 24.12 -4.66 -7.91
#